data_AF-A0A964KHM4-F1
#
_entry.id   AF-A0A964KHM4-F1
#
_cell.length_a   1.000
_cell.length_b   1.000
_cell.length_c   1.000
_cell.angle_alpha   90.00
_cell.angle_beta   90.00
_cell.angle_gamma   90.00
#
_symmetry.space_group_name_H-M   'P 1'
#
loop_
_entity.id
_entity.type
_entity.pdbx_description
1 polymer ?
#
loop_
_entity_poly.entity_id
_entity_poly.type
_entity_poly.pdbx_seq_one_letter_code
_entity_poly.pdbx_strand_id
1 'polypeptide(L)'
;MRKGERTRESILNDAVALASQVGLESLSIGSLALRTSMSKSGLFAHFGSKEELQRATLARAEQLFRERVFDPAMAQPPGLLRLQSLMDHWLAYMDGCDESPGGCLLVGAAMEYDDRPGPMRNIVAEGQRELRGAIAKAVRMAIDSQELRADVDPWQFTFELYGIVLAAHHERRLLDDRRSNERAQRAFDRLVRCSAPS
;
A
#
# COMPACT_ATOMS: atom_id res chain seq x y z
N MET A 1 9.45 -8.12 22.76
CA MET A 1 10.19 -8.66 21.61
C MET A 1 11.55 -9.19 22.04
N ARG A 2 11.92 -10.37 21.54
CA ARG A 2 13.25 -10.98 21.72
C ARG A 2 14.26 -10.33 20.77
N LYS A 3 15.56 -10.42 21.07
CA LYS A 3 16.64 -9.81 20.25
C LYS A 3 16.58 -10.23 18.77
N GLY A 4 16.31 -11.51 18.50
CA GLY A 4 16.19 -12.04 17.13
C GLY A 4 14.99 -11.51 16.34
N GLU A 5 13.87 -11.21 17.00
CA GLU A 5 12.68 -10.61 16.36
C GLU A 5 12.96 -9.18 15.92
N ARG A 6 13.62 -8.37 16.77
CA ARG A 6 14.02 -7.01 16.41
C ARG A 6 15.00 -6.99 15.23
N THR A 7 15.96 -7.93 15.21
CA THR A 7 16.88 -8.06 14.08
C THR A 7 16.14 -8.43 12.81
N ARG A 8 15.22 -9.41 12.86
CA ARG A 8 14.41 -9.79 11.71
C ARG A 8 13.59 -8.62 11.16
N GLU A 9 12.95 -7.86 12.03
CA GLU A 9 12.15 -6.70 11.64
C GLU A 9 13.00 -5.62 10.97
N SER A 10 14.17 -5.29 11.54
CA SER A 10 15.12 -4.35 10.92
C SER A 10 15.51 -4.77 9.51
N ILE A 11 15.80 -6.06 9.31
CA ILE A 11 16.13 -6.59 7.97
C ILE A 11 14.94 -6.45 7.02
N LEU A 12 13.72 -6.69 7.50
CA LEU A 12 12.51 -6.56 6.68
C LEU A 12 12.24 -5.11 6.31
N ASN A 13 12.51 -4.14 7.18
CA ASN A 13 12.41 -2.72 6.83
C ASN A 13 13.41 -2.36 5.72
N ASP A 14 14.66 -2.81 5.83
CA ASP A 14 15.67 -2.60 4.77
C ASP A 14 15.26 -3.28 3.45
N ALA A 15 14.61 -4.44 3.53
CA ALA A 15 14.10 -5.17 2.39
C ALA A 15 12.90 -4.47 1.73
N VAL A 16 11.96 -3.92 2.50
CA VAL A 16 10.86 -3.09 1.96
C VAL A 16 11.44 -1.86 1.29
N ALA A 17 12.40 -1.19 1.94
CA ALA A 17 13.02 -0.01 1.38
C ALA A 17 13.71 -0.30 0.05
N LEU A 18 14.46 -1.41 -0.03
CA LEU A 18 15.07 -1.87 -1.28
C LEU A 18 14.02 -2.21 -2.33
N ALA A 19 13.06 -3.09 -1.99
CA ALA A 19 12.04 -3.58 -2.92
C ALA A 19 11.17 -2.45 -3.48
N SER A 20 10.88 -1.41 -2.68
CA SER A 20 10.15 -0.24 -3.16
C SER A 20 10.84 0.48 -4.32
N GLN A 21 12.18 0.42 -4.39
CA GLN A 21 12.97 1.10 -5.41
C GLN A 21 13.27 0.23 -6.64
N VAL A 22 13.51 -1.06 -6.44
CA VAL A 22 14.00 -1.97 -7.50
C VAL A 22 13.00 -3.05 -7.92
N GLY A 23 11.83 -3.08 -7.29
CA GLY A 23 10.84 -4.15 -7.47
C GLY A 23 11.04 -5.29 -6.47
N LEU A 24 9.94 -5.95 -6.13
CA LEU A 24 9.90 -7.10 -5.24
C LEU A 24 10.48 -8.35 -5.91
N GLU A 25 10.34 -8.52 -7.23
CA GLU A 25 10.98 -9.66 -7.92
C GLU A 25 12.51 -9.57 -7.85
N SER A 26 13.07 -8.37 -7.98
CA SER A 26 14.52 -8.14 -7.97
C SER A 26 15.14 -8.35 -6.58
N LEU A 27 14.33 -8.44 -5.53
CA LEU A 27 14.80 -8.68 -4.17
C LEU A 27 15.38 -10.09 -4.02
N SER A 28 16.61 -10.17 -3.53
CA SER A 28 17.31 -11.42 -3.26
C SER A 28 18.14 -11.31 -1.98
N ILE A 29 18.54 -12.46 -1.43
CA ILE A 29 19.48 -12.50 -0.30
C ILE A 29 20.77 -11.75 -0.63
N GLY A 30 21.24 -11.87 -1.88
CA GLY A 30 22.46 -11.20 -2.35
C GLY A 30 22.29 -9.69 -2.44
N SER A 31 21.21 -9.18 -3.02
CA SER A 31 20.97 -7.74 -3.13
C SER A 31 20.73 -7.09 -1.77
N LEU A 32 20.05 -7.79 -0.85
CA LEU A 32 19.86 -7.32 0.52
C LEU A 32 21.16 -7.31 1.34
N ALA A 33 22.03 -8.31 1.17
CA ALA A 33 23.34 -8.35 1.83
C ALA A 33 24.24 -7.16 1.44
N LEU A 34 24.10 -6.64 0.22
CA LEU A 34 24.88 -5.47 -0.24
C LEU A 34 24.42 -4.16 0.40
N ARG A 35 23.18 -4.09 0.87
CA ARG A 35 22.60 -2.89 1.51
C ARG A 35 22.54 -2.95 3.03
N THR A 36 22.73 -4.14 3.60
CA THR A 36 22.68 -4.36 5.05
C THR A 36 24.08 -4.70 5.56
N SER A 37 24.33 -4.49 6.85
CA SER A 37 25.58 -4.92 7.49
C SER A 37 25.63 -6.43 7.79
N MET A 38 24.78 -7.23 7.14
CA MET A 38 24.64 -8.67 7.39
C MET A 38 25.25 -9.50 6.28
N SER A 39 25.88 -10.62 6.66
CA SER A 39 26.39 -11.58 5.69
C SER A 39 25.24 -12.31 4.97
N LYS A 40 25.52 -12.78 3.74
CA LYS A 40 24.59 -13.64 2.99
C LYS A 40 24.15 -14.86 3.78
N SER A 41 25.07 -15.50 4.52
CA SER A 41 24.77 -16.66 5.36
C SER A 41 23.86 -16.30 6.55
N GLY A 42 24.05 -15.13 7.16
CA GLY A 42 23.18 -14.64 8.23
C GLY A 42 21.76 -14.36 7.75
N LEU A 43 21.61 -13.70 6.60
CA LEU A 43 20.31 -13.47 5.97
C LEU A 43 19.64 -14.80 5.56
N PHE A 44 20.41 -15.73 4.99
CA PHE A 44 19.88 -17.04 4.62
C PHE A 44 19.36 -17.81 5.84
N ALA A 45 20.01 -17.72 7.00
CA ALA A 45 19.52 -18.34 8.24
C ALA A 45 18.17 -17.78 8.72
N HIS A 46 17.82 -16.55 8.36
CA HIS A 46 16.52 -15.96 8.69
C HIS A 46 15.41 -16.34 7.72
N PHE A 47 15.67 -16.37 6.41
CA PHE A 47 14.61 -16.50 5.39
C PHE A 47 14.66 -17.81 4.61
N GLY A 48 15.79 -18.49 4.53
CA GLY A 48 15.94 -19.79 3.87
C GLY A 48 15.82 -19.78 2.34
N SER A 49 15.07 -18.86 1.73
CA SER A 49 14.95 -18.74 0.27
C SER A 49 14.64 -17.31 -0.17
N LYS A 50 14.79 -17.05 -1.48
CA LYS A 50 14.37 -15.79 -2.12
C LYS A 50 12.86 -15.57 -1.95
N GLU A 51 12.07 -16.59 -2.24
CA GLU A 51 10.61 -16.50 -2.21
C GLU A 51 10.08 -16.22 -0.79
N GLU A 52 10.69 -16.84 0.22
CA GLU A 52 10.34 -16.59 1.62
C GLU A 52 10.76 -15.19 2.08
N LEU A 53 11.90 -14.68 1.61
CA LEU A 53 12.25 -13.27 1.81
C LEU A 53 11.20 -12.35 1.18
N GLN A 54 10.82 -12.58 -0.08
CA GLN A 54 9.84 -11.76 -0.79
C GLN A 54 8.47 -11.77 -0.09
N ARG A 55 7.98 -12.94 0.33
CA ARG A 55 6.75 -13.05 1.13
C ARG A 55 6.82 -12.26 2.42
N ALA A 56 7.90 -12.45 3.18
CA ALA A 56 8.08 -11.76 4.46
C ALA A 56 8.20 -10.23 4.26
N THR A 57 8.85 -9.79 3.18
CA THR A 57 8.93 -8.37 2.81
C THR A 57 7.57 -7.79 2.43
N LEU A 58 6.78 -8.51 1.62
CA LEU A 58 5.43 -8.09 1.28
C LEU A 58 4.55 -7.96 2.52
N ALA A 59 4.57 -8.95 3.41
CA ALA A 59 3.85 -8.92 4.68
C ALA A 59 4.28 -7.74 5.57
N ARG A 60 5.59 -7.41 5.60
CA ARG A 60 6.05 -6.21 6.32
C ARG A 60 5.54 -4.93 5.68
N ALA A 61 5.52 -4.84 4.35
CA ALA A 61 4.97 -3.68 3.66
C ALA A 61 3.46 -3.51 3.89
N GLU A 62 2.69 -4.61 3.93
CA GLU A 62 1.28 -4.59 4.32
C GLU A 62 1.09 -4.10 5.74
N GLN A 63 1.94 -4.54 6.67
CA GLN A 63 1.93 -4.05 8.05
C GLN A 63 2.23 -2.55 8.12
N LEU A 64 3.27 -2.08 7.44
CA LEU A 64 3.62 -0.65 7.40
C LEU A 64 2.49 0.18 6.78
N PHE A 65 1.91 -0.28 5.67
CA PHE A 65 0.75 0.36 5.05
C PHE A 65 -0.42 0.42 6.02
N ARG A 66 -0.70 -0.66 6.75
CA ARG A 66 -1.75 -0.68 7.76
C ARG A 66 -1.50 0.35 8.86
N GLU A 67 -0.31 0.35 9.44
CA GLU A 67 0.09 1.25 10.54
C GLU A 67 0.08 2.73 10.13
N ARG A 68 0.47 3.04 8.87
CA ARG A 68 0.63 4.41 8.39
C ARG A 68 -0.59 4.97 7.69
N VAL A 69 -1.43 4.12 7.10
CA VAL A 69 -2.55 4.51 6.23
C VAL A 69 -3.88 4.02 6.77
N PHE A 70 -4.00 2.71 6.96
CA PHE A 70 -5.30 2.10 7.21
C PHE A 70 -5.79 2.35 8.65
N ASP A 71 -4.97 2.06 9.66
CA ASP A 71 -5.36 2.17 11.07
C ASP A 71 -5.68 3.62 11.49
N PRO A 72 -4.88 4.65 11.10
CA PRO A 72 -5.22 6.04 11.39
C PRO A 72 -6.55 6.47 10.76
N ALA A 73 -6.85 6.00 9.54
CA ALA A 73 -8.12 6.26 8.89
C ALA A 73 -9.28 5.55 9.61
N MET A 74 -9.11 4.29 10.01
CA MET A 74 -10.15 3.54 10.72
C MET A 74 -10.45 4.07 12.12
N ALA A 75 -9.49 4.77 12.75
CA ALA A 75 -9.70 5.47 14.00
C ALA A 75 -10.67 6.67 13.88
N GLN A 76 -10.91 7.17 12.67
CA GLN A 76 -11.93 8.19 12.44
C GLN A 76 -13.34 7.61 12.57
N PRO A 77 -14.35 8.44 12.92
CA PRO A 77 -15.76 8.07 12.84
C PRO A 77 -16.10 7.42 11.49
N PRO A 78 -16.96 6.38 11.47
CA PRO A 78 -17.46 5.83 10.22
C PRO A 78 -18.15 6.91 9.39
N GLY A 79 -17.85 6.98 8.10
CA GLY A 79 -18.37 8.03 7.22
C GLY A 79 -17.34 8.53 6.21
N LEU A 80 -17.60 9.70 5.64
CA LEU A 80 -16.71 10.38 4.70
C LEU A 80 -15.38 10.77 5.32
N LEU A 81 -15.36 11.14 6.62
CA LEU A 81 -14.14 11.53 7.31
C LEU A 81 -13.09 10.41 7.30
N ARG A 82 -13.54 9.15 7.45
CA ARG A 82 -12.68 7.97 7.33
C ARG A 82 -12.13 7.79 5.92
N LEU A 83 -12.94 8.02 4.88
CA LEU A 83 -12.49 7.92 3.48
C LEU A 83 -11.52 9.05 3.10
N GLN A 84 -11.78 10.27 3.57
CA GLN A 84 -10.86 11.42 3.46
C GLN A 84 -9.54 11.10 4.13
N SER A 85 -9.58 10.66 5.39
CA SER A 85 -8.38 10.29 6.13
C SER A 85 -7.61 9.16 5.45
N LEU A 86 -8.29 8.18 4.87
CA LEU A 86 -7.63 7.12 4.10
C LEU A 86 -6.89 7.70 2.89
N MET A 87 -7.52 8.59 2.12
CA MET A 87 -6.90 9.24 0.97
C MET A 87 -5.68 10.07 1.38
N ASP A 88 -5.81 10.90 2.41
CA ASP A 88 -4.73 11.78 2.91
C ASP A 88 -3.49 10.97 3.31
N HIS A 89 -3.67 9.94 4.15
CA HIS A 89 -2.56 9.12 4.61
C HIS A 89 -1.95 8.31 3.47
N TRP A 90 -2.75 7.85 2.50
CA TRP A 90 -2.23 7.10 1.36
C TRP A 90 -1.39 7.99 0.45
N LEU A 91 -1.85 9.21 0.14
CA LEU A 91 -1.09 10.18 -0.64
C LEU A 91 0.24 10.52 0.04
N ALA A 92 0.22 10.78 1.35
CA ALA A 92 1.43 11.01 2.13
C ALA A 92 2.39 9.80 2.11
N TYR A 93 1.86 8.57 2.19
CA TYR A 93 2.67 7.35 2.12
C TYR A 93 3.33 7.16 0.74
N MET A 94 2.71 7.64 -0.33
CA MET A 94 3.25 7.53 -1.70
C MET A 94 4.34 8.54 -2.03
N ASP A 95 4.45 9.64 -1.29
CA ASP A 95 5.60 10.57 -1.40
C ASP A 95 6.93 9.90 -1.02
N GLY A 96 6.84 8.78 -0.29
CA GLY A 96 7.96 8.01 0.20
C GLY A 96 8.29 8.35 1.65
N CYS A 97 8.74 7.34 2.39
CA CYS A 97 9.27 7.47 3.74
C CYS A 97 10.57 6.65 3.84
N ASP A 98 11.27 6.73 4.96
CA ASP A 98 12.52 6.00 5.16
C ASP A 98 12.34 4.48 4.93
N GLU A 99 11.20 3.93 5.34
CA GLU A 99 10.88 2.51 5.17
C GLU A 99 10.46 2.14 3.75
N SER A 100 10.04 3.11 2.92
CA SER A 100 9.58 2.88 1.53
C SER A 100 9.90 4.07 0.62
N PRO A 101 11.18 4.37 0.35
CA PRO A 101 11.61 5.54 -0.42
C PRO A 101 11.18 5.47 -1.90
N GLY A 102 10.79 4.27 -2.36
CA GLY A 102 10.23 4.00 -3.68
C GLY A 102 8.75 4.33 -3.86
N GLY A 103 8.05 4.78 -2.80
CA GLY A 103 6.59 4.91 -2.79
C GLY A 103 5.93 3.64 -2.24
N CYS A 104 4.66 3.40 -2.56
CA CYS A 104 3.91 2.28 -1.98
C CYS A 104 4.31 0.95 -2.63
N LEU A 105 5.00 0.07 -1.89
CA LEU A 105 5.41 -1.25 -2.40
C LEU A 105 4.21 -2.11 -2.83
N LEU A 106 3.05 -1.98 -2.19
CA LEU A 106 1.86 -2.75 -2.56
C LEU A 106 1.34 -2.41 -3.96
N VAL A 107 1.43 -1.13 -4.35
CA VAL A 107 1.09 -0.67 -5.71
C VAL A 107 2.13 -1.19 -6.69
N GLY A 108 3.43 -1.04 -6.37
CA GLY A 108 4.52 -1.55 -7.21
C GLY A 108 4.43 -3.06 -7.46
N ALA A 109 4.20 -3.84 -6.41
CA ALA A 109 4.06 -5.30 -6.49
C ALA A 109 2.83 -5.71 -7.32
N ALA A 110 1.72 -4.98 -7.22
CA ALA A 110 0.53 -5.25 -8.04
C ALA A 110 0.81 -5.09 -9.54
N MET A 111 1.58 -4.07 -9.93
CA MET A 111 1.99 -3.86 -11.32
C MET A 111 3.09 -4.84 -11.76
N GLU A 112 3.94 -5.29 -10.84
CA GLU A 112 5.05 -6.20 -11.19
C GLU A 112 4.58 -7.64 -11.40
N TYR A 113 3.52 -8.08 -10.70
CA TYR A 113 3.06 -9.47 -10.67
C TYR A 113 1.75 -9.74 -11.44
N ASP A 114 1.13 -8.74 -12.08
CA ASP A 114 -0.15 -8.89 -12.79
C ASP A 114 -0.11 -9.99 -13.87
N ASP A 115 0.97 -10.05 -14.64
CA ASP A 115 1.22 -11.01 -15.72
C ASP A 115 2.22 -12.13 -15.36
N ARG A 116 2.40 -12.41 -14.05
CA ARG A 116 3.33 -13.44 -13.55
C ARG A 116 2.62 -14.56 -12.79
N PRO A 117 2.07 -15.59 -13.48
CA PRO A 117 1.41 -16.71 -12.80
C PRO A 117 2.32 -17.36 -11.76
N GLY A 118 1.83 -17.50 -10.53
CA GLY A 118 2.58 -18.16 -9.46
C GLY A 118 2.09 -17.79 -8.06
N PRO A 119 2.69 -18.40 -7.02
CA PRO A 119 2.29 -18.19 -5.63
C PRO A 119 2.32 -16.71 -5.20
N MET A 120 3.37 -15.97 -5.57
CA MET A 120 3.49 -14.55 -5.23
C MET A 120 2.38 -13.69 -5.84
N ARG A 121 2.02 -13.91 -7.12
CA ARG A 121 0.89 -13.22 -7.74
C ARG A 121 -0.41 -13.50 -7.01
N ASN A 122 -0.64 -14.74 -6.56
CA ASN A 122 -1.86 -15.08 -5.83
C ASN A 122 -1.95 -14.33 -4.50
N ILE A 123 -0.82 -14.20 -3.78
CA ILE A 123 -0.75 -13.43 -2.53
C ILE A 123 -1.03 -11.95 -2.79
N VAL A 124 -0.35 -11.36 -3.79
CA VAL A 124 -0.55 -9.95 -4.16
C VAL A 124 -2.00 -9.70 -4.57
N ALA A 125 -2.59 -10.56 -5.40
CA ALA A 125 -3.97 -10.44 -5.84
C ALA A 125 -4.96 -10.54 -4.67
N GLU A 126 -4.71 -11.41 -3.71
CA GLU A 126 -5.56 -11.54 -2.52
C GLU A 126 -5.50 -10.28 -1.66
N GLY A 127 -4.30 -9.77 -1.35
CA GLY A 127 -4.15 -8.51 -0.61
C GLY A 127 -4.84 -7.33 -1.30
N GLN A 128 -4.83 -7.27 -2.63
CA GLN A 128 -5.58 -6.25 -3.40
C GLN A 128 -7.10 -6.40 -3.24
N ARG A 129 -7.63 -7.64 -3.23
CA ARG A 129 -9.06 -7.88 -2.99
C ARG A 129 -9.45 -7.50 -1.57
N GLU A 130 -8.66 -7.89 -0.58
CA GLU A 130 -8.90 -7.57 0.82
C GLU A 130 -8.92 -6.05 1.06
N LEU A 131 -7.91 -5.33 0.55
CA LEU A 131 -7.83 -3.87 0.66
C LEU A 131 -9.05 -3.20 0.02
N ARG A 132 -9.41 -3.58 -1.20
CA ARG A 132 -10.58 -3.02 -1.89
C ARG A 132 -11.89 -3.38 -1.20
N GLY A 133 -12.01 -4.60 -0.66
CA GLY A 133 -13.18 -5.00 0.14
C GLY A 133 -13.32 -4.16 1.42
N ALA A 134 -12.19 -3.84 2.08
CA ALA A 134 -12.19 -2.98 3.25
C ALA A 134 -12.60 -1.53 2.92
N ILE A 135 -12.14 -0.99 1.78
CA ILE A 135 -12.57 0.32 1.29
C ILE A 135 -14.06 0.32 0.95
N ALA A 136 -14.54 -0.68 0.21
CA ALA A 136 -15.96 -0.81 -0.14
C ALA A 136 -16.85 -0.89 1.11
N LYS A 137 -16.38 -1.57 2.17
CA LYS A 137 -17.05 -1.57 3.47
C LYS A 137 -17.10 -0.17 4.10
N ALA A 138 -16.00 0.59 4.07
CA ALA A 138 -15.99 1.96 4.56
C ALA A 138 -16.94 2.88 3.76
N VAL A 139 -17.03 2.69 2.44
CA VAL A 139 -18.00 3.40 1.59
C VAL A 139 -19.44 3.05 1.98
N ARG A 140 -19.74 1.77 2.23
CA ARG A 140 -21.06 1.36 2.72
C ARG A 140 -21.43 2.07 4.02
N MET A 141 -20.49 2.19 4.95
CA MET A 141 -20.73 2.92 6.20
C MET A 141 -21.06 4.40 5.96
N ALA A 142 -20.43 5.04 4.97
CA ALA A 142 -20.77 6.42 4.60
C ALA A 142 -22.17 6.55 3.97
N ILE A 143 -22.64 5.52 3.26
CA ILE A 143 -24.02 5.42 2.78
C ILE A 143 -24.99 5.25 3.97
N ASP A 144 -24.67 4.34 4.89
CA ASP A 144 -25.52 4.04 6.06
C ASP A 144 -25.64 5.26 7.00
N SER A 145 -24.58 6.08 7.10
CA SER A 145 -24.57 7.37 7.79
C SER A 145 -25.26 8.50 7.02
N GLN A 146 -25.83 8.23 5.83
CA GLN A 146 -26.46 9.22 4.94
C GLN A 146 -25.51 10.34 4.48
N GLU A 147 -24.20 10.14 4.54
CA GLU A 147 -23.20 11.08 4.03
C GLU A 147 -22.93 10.90 2.53
N LEU A 148 -23.28 9.73 2.01
CA LEU A 148 -23.35 9.40 0.58
C LEU A 148 -24.79 9.01 0.21
N ARG A 149 -25.16 9.19 -1.07
CA ARG A 149 -26.48 8.74 -1.55
C ARG A 149 -26.66 7.23 -1.44
N ALA A 150 -27.89 6.81 -1.23
CA ALA A 150 -28.28 5.40 -1.13
C ALA A 150 -28.06 4.58 -2.41
N ASP A 151 -27.98 5.25 -3.57
CA ASP A 151 -27.80 4.63 -4.89
C ASP A 151 -26.32 4.47 -5.30
N VAL A 152 -25.38 4.95 -4.49
CA VAL A 152 -23.95 4.76 -4.75
C VAL A 152 -23.60 3.27 -4.69
N ASP A 153 -22.96 2.77 -5.75
CA ASP A 153 -22.31 1.47 -5.75
C ASP A 153 -20.96 1.57 -5.01
N PRO A 154 -20.77 0.90 -3.85
CA PRO A 154 -19.52 0.95 -3.11
C PRO A 154 -18.31 0.46 -3.90
N TRP A 155 -18.50 -0.51 -4.81
CA TRP A 155 -17.41 -1.05 -5.59
C TRP A 155 -16.98 -0.10 -6.71
N GLN A 156 -17.93 0.61 -7.33
CA GLN A 156 -17.61 1.67 -8.29
C GLN A 156 -16.87 2.83 -7.63
N PHE A 157 -17.34 3.30 -6.47
CA PHE A 157 -16.65 4.35 -5.71
C PHE A 157 -15.24 3.90 -5.30
N THR A 158 -15.09 2.64 -4.86
CA THR A 158 -13.78 2.05 -4.52
C THR A 158 -12.86 1.98 -5.74
N PHE A 159 -13.39 1.61 -6.91
CA PHE A 159 -12.64 1.60 -8.16
C PHE A 159 -12.11 3.00 -8.51
N GLU A 160 -12.95 4.02 -8.42
CA GLU A 160 -12.59 5.40 -8.72
C GLU A 160 -11.57 5.96 -7.71
N LEU A 161 -11.79 5.73 -6.41
CA LEU A 161 -10.85 6.08 -5.36
C LEU A 161 -9.47 5.43 -5.61
N TYR A 162 -9.45 4.12 -5.88
CA TYR A 162 -8.21 3.42 -6.13
C TYR A 162 -7.54 3.87 -7.45
N GLY A 163 -8.34 4.22 -8.47
CA GLY A 163 -7.85 4.81 -9.72
C GLY A 163 -7.13 6.14 -9.49
N ILE A 164 -7.67 6.98 -8.60
CA ILE A 164 -7.00 8.24 -8.19
C ILE A 164 -5.65 7.94 -7.54
N VAL A 165 -5.59 6.96 -6.63
CA VAL A 165 -4.35 6.53 -5.97
C VAL A 165 -3.32 6.05 -6.99
N LEU A 166 -3.72 5.19 -7.95
CA LEU A 166 -2.82 4.69 -8.99
C LEU A 166 -2.25 5.82 -9.87
N ALA A 167 -3.11 6.74 -10.31
CA ALA A 167 -2.68 7.89 -11.10
C ALA A 167 -1.71 8.79 -10.32
N ALA A 168 -2.02 9.07 -9.05
CA ALA A 168 -1.16 9.86 -8.17
C ALA A 168 0.21 9.20 -7.96
N HIS A 169 0.23 7.88 -7.68
CA HIS A 169 1.46 7.12 -7.54
C HIS A 169 2.31 7.21 -8.80
N HIS A 170 1.71 6.99 -9.97
CA HIS A 170 2.40 7.04 -11.25
C HIS A 170 2.96 8.44 -11.55
N GLU A 171 2.14 9.49 -11.43
CA GLU A 171 2.58 10.88 -11.64
C GLU A 171 3.72 11.25 -10.68
N ARG A 172 3.60 10.88 -9.41
CA ARG A 172 4.61 11.21 -8.40
C ARG A 172 5.93 10.48 -8.63
N ARG A 173 5.86 9.17 -8.94
CA ARG A 173 7.04 8.29 -8.98
C ARG A 173 7.73 8.27 -10.34
N LEU A 174 6.98 8.29 -11.43
CA LEU A 174 7.55 8.25 -12.78
C LEU A 174 7.79 9.64 -13.35
N LEU A 175 6.84 10.56 -13.17
CA LEU A 175 6.89 11.89 -13.79
C LEU A 175 7.49 12.97 -12.87
N ASP A 176 7.81 12.63 -11.62
CA ASP A 176 8.24 13.55 -10.55
C ASP A 176 7.30 14.77 -10.38
N ASP A 177 6.00 14.59 -10.65
CA ASP A 177 5.05 15.69 -10.52
C ASP A 177 4.64 15.86 -9.05
N ARG A 178 5.19 16.90 -8.41
CA ARG A 178 4.90 17.27 -7.02
C ARG A 178 3.47 17.75 -6.79
N ARG A 179 2.71 18.03 -7.86
CA ARG A 179 1.29 18.43 -7.78
C ARG A 179 0.33 17.25 -7.87
N SER A 180 0.84 16.04 -8.04
CA SER A 180 0.04 14.80 -8.08
C SER A 180 -0.92 14.68 -6.89
N ASN A 181 -0.45 14.94 -5.65
CA ASN A 181 -1.31 14.92 -4.46
C ASN A 181 -2.43 15.97 -4.51
N GLU A 182 -2.15 17.19 -4.98
CA GLU A 182 -3.19 18.23 -5.14
C GLU A 182 -4.23 17.84 -6.20
N ARG A 183 -3.81 17.15 -7.29
CA ARG A 183 -4.73 16.65 -8.31
C ARG A 183 -5.57 15.50 -7.77
N ALA A 184 -4.94 14.58 -7.02
CA ALA A 184 -5.60 13.46 -6.40
C ALA A 184 -6.68 13.91 -5.41
N GLN A 185 -6.35 14.86 -4.53
CA GLN A 185 -7.31 15.42 -3.59
C GLN A 185 -8.50 16.06 -4.31
N ARG A 186 -8.24 16.88 -5.35
CA ARG A 186 -9.32 17.50 -6.14
C ARG A 186 -10.19 16.47 -6.86
N ALA A 187 -9.60 15.37 -7.34
CA ALA A 187 -10.35 14.27 -7.95
C ALA A 187 -11.22 13.55 -6.91
N PHE A 188 -10.69 13.30 -5.72
CA PHE A 188 -11.42 12.69 -4.62
C PHE A 188 -12.56 13.60 -4.12
N ASP A 189 -12.32 14.89 -3.95
CA ASP A 189 -13.36 15.85 -3.56
C ASP A 189 -14.49 15.93 -4.60
N ARG A 190 -14.16 15.81 -5.89
CA ARG A 190 -15.17 15.72 -6.97
C ARG A 190 -15.98 14.44 -6.84
N LEU A 191 -15.32 13.30 -6.65
CA LEU A 191 -15.98 12.02 -6.46
C LEU A 191 -16.96 12.07 -5.27
N VAL A 192 -16.53 12.60 -4.13
CA VAL A 192 -17.37 12.76 -2.94
C VAL A 192 -18.55 13.69 -3.23
N ARG A 193 -18.33 14.87 -3.82
CA ARG A 193 -19.42 15.80 -4.16
C ARG A 193 -20.43 15.19 -5.14
N CYS A 194 -19.96 14.46 -6.14
CA CYS A 194 -20.81 13.76 -7.10
C CYS A 194 -21.58 12.60 -6.48
N SER A 195 -21.24 12.17 -5.27
CA SER A 195 -21.85 11.06 -4.53
C SER A 195 -22.63 11.52 -3.28
N ALA A 196 -22.58 12.81 -2.96
CA ALA A 196 -23.27 13.39 -1.81
C ALA A 196 -24.80 13.40 -2.00
N PRO A 197 -25.58 13.35 -0.90
CA PRO A 197 -27.01 13.62 -0.91
C PRO A 197 -27.34 14.97 -1.54
N SER A 198 -28.51 15.04 -2.18
CA SER A 198 -29.08 16.30 -2.69
C SER A 198 -29.54 17.23 -1.57
#